data_AF-A0A550HD60-F1
#
_entry.id   AF-A0A550HD60-F1
#
_cell.length_a   1.000
_cell.length_b   1.000
_cell.length_c   1.000
_cell.angle_alpha   90.00
_cell.angle_beta   90.00
_cell.angle_gamma   90.00
#
_symmetry.space_group_name_H-M   'P 1'
#
loop_
_entity.id
_entity.type
_entity.pdbx_description
1 polymer ?
#
loop_
_entity_poly.entity_id
_entity_poly.type
_entity_poly.pdbx_seq_one_letter_code
_entity_poly.pdbx_strand_id
1 'polypeptide(L)'
;MCETCEEPRWSTWLLFNCSNYENHPEDAEIGIAVITNQERSALITSTMSERICTVCGSEFSPVTEESALTPHLTHDIDRFKSSGYAIMKDVEIVGEY
;
A
#
# COMPACT_ATOMS: atom_id res chain seq x y z
N MET A 1 13.60 -18.47 26.03
CA MET A 1 12.58 -17.43 25.79
C MET A 1 13.14 -16.60 24.64
N CYS A 2 12.60 -16.78 23.44
CA CYS A 2 13.05 -16.02 22.26
C CYS A 2 12.27 -14.70 22.27
N GLU A 3 12.74 -13.72 23.03
CA GLU A 3 12.03 -12.45 23.24
C GLU A 3 12.62 -11.35 22.38
N THR A 4 12.58 -11.59 21.08
CA THR A 4 12.46 -10.54 20.09
C THR A 4 11.62 -11.17 18.99
N CYS A 5 10.31 -11.24 19.22
CA CYS A 5 9.39 -11.53 18.13
C CYS A 5 9.44 -10.33 17.20
N GLU A 6 10.44 -10.30 16.31
CA GLU A 6 10.46 -9.35 15.20
C GLU A 6 9.11 -9.48 14.51
N GLU A 7 8.32 -8.40 14.53
CA GLU A 7 7.05 -8.41 13.82
C GLU A 7 7.32 -8.73 12.35
N PRO A 8 6.52 -9.61 11.72
CA PRO A 8 6.72 -9.93 10.32
C PRO A 8 6.65 -8.62 9.52
N ARG A 9 7.74 -8.32 8.81
CA ARG A 9 7.88 -7.09 8.01
C ARG A 9 6.73 -6.84 7.04
N TRP A 10 6.05 -7.91 6.62
CA TRP A 10 4.89 -7.91 5.73
C TRP A 10 3.69 -8.53 6.44
N SER A 11 3.10 -7.75 7.34
CA SER A 11 1.95 -8.15 8.18
C SER A 11 0.73 -7.26 7.98
N THR A 12 0.86 -6.13 7.29
CA THR A 12 -0.21 -5.14 7.13
C THR A 12 -0.23 -4.57 5.71
N TRP A 13 -1.39 -4.62 5.07
CA TRP A 13 -1.70 -3.93 3.83
C TRP A 13 -2.36 -2.58 4.11
N LEU A 14 -1.86 -1.53 3.46
CA LEU A 14 -2.47 -0.21 3.45
C LEU A 14 -2.94 0.14 2.04
N LEU A 15 -4.22 0.46 1.89
CA LEU A 15 -4.82 0.81 0.62
C LEU A 15 -5.03 2.31 0.51
N PHE A 16 -4.59 2.87 -0.61
CA PHE A 16 -4.76 4.28 -0.95
C PHE A 16 -5.38 4.40 -2.33
N ASN A 17 -6.50 5.12 -2.45
CA ASN A 17 -7.10 5.42 -3.75
C ASN A 17 -6.65 6.80 -4.21
N CYS A 18 -6.45 6.98 -5.51
CA CYS A 18 -6.36 8.33 -6.05
C CYS A 18 -7.73 9.00 -5.87
N SER A 19 -7.78 10.24 -5.37
CA SER A 19 -9.05 10.94 -5.17
C SER A 19 -9.83 11.23 -6.47
N ASN A 20 -9.21 11.03 -7.63
CA ASN A 20 -9.80 11.26 -8.94
C ASN A 20 -9.69 10.04 -9.87
N TYR A 21 -9.62 8.83 -9.30
CA TYR A 21 -9.45 7.59 -10.07
C TYR A 21 -10.55 7.34 -11.09
N GLU A 22 -11.76 7.88 -10.89
CA GLU A 22 -12.88 7.75 -11.83
C GLU A 22 -12.61 8.41 -13.20
N ASN A 23 -11.66 9.35 -13.26
CA ASN A 23 -11.23 10.01 -14.50
C ASN A 23 -9.97 9.39 -15.10
N HIS A 24 -9.47 8.28 -14.53
CA HIS A 24 -8.32 7.57 -15.09
C HIS A 24 -8.73 6.83 -16.39
N PRO A 25 -7.78 6.63 -17.32
CA PRO A 25 -7.94 5.65 -18.39
C PRO A 25 -8.29 4.26 -17.84
N GLU A 26 -9.03 3.46 -18.60
CA GLU A 26 -9.48 2.11 -18.16
C GLU A 26 -8.32 1.16 -17.83
N ASP A 27 -7.14 1.41 -18.40
CA ASP A 27 -5.90 0.66 -18.21
C ASP A 27 -4.98 1.23 -17.12
N ALA A 28 -5.34 2.34 -16.48
CA ALA A 28 -4.53 2.98 -15.44
C ALA A 28 -4.96 2.55 -14.02
N GLU A 29 -3.99 2.50 -13.12
CA GLU A 29 -4.22 2.07 -11.74
C GLU A 29 -5.12 3.05 -10.97
N ILE A 30 -6.03 2.50 -10.15
CA ILE A 30 -6.98 3.29 -9.34
C ILE A 30 -6.36 3.82 -8.04
N GLY A 31 -5.23 3.25 -7.65
CA GLY A 31 -4.64 3.45 -6.34
C GLY A 31 -3.37 2.64 -6.11
N ILE A 32 -2.88 2.68 -4.88
CA ILE A 32 -1.67 1.98 -4.42
C ILE A 32 -2.01 1.13 -3.20
N ALA A 33 -1.63 -0.14 -3.25
CA ALA A 33 -1.62 -1.04 -2.11
C ALA A 33 -0.18 -1.20 -1.60
N VAL A 34 0.07 -0.81 -0.34
CA VAL A 34 1.39 -0.87 0.28
C VAL A 34 1.45 -2.02 1.28
N ILE A 35 2.41 -2.93 1.12
CA ILE A 35 2.71 -3.95 2.14
C ILE A 35 3.77 -3.43 3.11
N THR A 36 3.45 -3.49 4.39
CA THR A 36 4.24 -2.97 5.51
C THR A 36 3.99 -3.82 6.78
N ASN A 37 4.38 -3.31 7.94
CA ASN A 37 3.98 -3.78 9.26
C ASN A 37 3.21 -2.71 10.06
N GLN A 38 2.70 -3.10 11.22
CA GLN A 38 1.90 -2.23 12.09
C GLN A 38 2.71 -1.04 12.63
N GLU A 39 3.99 -1.22 12.93
CA GLU A 39 4.86 -0.16 13.46
C GLU A 39 5.09 0.98 12.44
N ARG A 40 5.20 0.64 11.14
CA ARG A 40 5.47 1.61 10.08
C ARG A 40 4.20 2.20 9.46
N SER A 41 3.01 1.69 9.78
CA SER A 41 1.78 2.06 9.08
C SER A 41 1.47 3.56 9.13
N ALA A 42 1.68 4.20 10.29
CA ALA A 42 1.50 5.62 10.48
C ALA A 42 2.47 6.47 9.62
N LEU A 43 3.74 6.05 9.54
CA LEU A 43 4.74 6.71 8.70
C LEU A 43 4.38 6.60 7.23
N ILE A 44 4.03 5.40 6.76
CA ILE A 44 3.61 5.17 5.37
C ILE A 44 2.38 6.02 5.02
N THR A 45 1.39 6.06 5.90
CA THR A 45 0.18 6.88 5.70
C THR A 45 0.50 8.36 5.59
N SER A 46 1.38 8.87 6.45
CA SER A 46 1.86 10.26 6.38
C SER A 46 2.58 10.54 5.07
N THR A 47 3.53 9.70 4.65
CA THR A 47 4.27 9.90 3.40
C THR A 47 3.37 9.81 2.17
N MET A 48 2.42 8.88 2.17
CA MET A 48 1.45 8.71 1.08
C MET A 48 0.50 9.90 0.97
N SER A 49 0.17 10.57 2.08
CA SER A 49 -0.67 11.79 2.06
C SER A 49 -0.03 12.95 1.31
N GLU A 50 1.31 12.97 1.20
CA GLU A 50 2.05 14.00 0.46
C GLU A 50 2.32 13.58 -1.00
N ARG A 51 2.01 12.33 -1.37
CA ARG A 51 2.20 11.84 -2.74
C ARG A 51 1.00 12.22 -3.62
N ILE A 52 1.32 12.54 -4.87
CA ILE A 52 0.34 12.82 -5.91
C ILE A 52 0.31 11.68 -6.93
N CYS A 53 -0.88 11.41 -7.46
CA CYS A 53 -1.07 10.48 -8.55
C CYS A 53 -0.35 10.98 -9.80
N THR A 54 0.49 10.13 -10.40
CA THR A 54 1.24 10.46 -11.62
C THR A 54 0.34 10.51 -12.86
N VAL A 55 -0.86 9.94 -12.80
CA VAL A 55 -1.81 9.90 -13.91
C VAL A 55 -2.59 11.22 -14.02
N CYS A 56 -3.18 11.68 -12.91
CA CYS A 56 -4.09 12.83 -12.91
C CYS A 56 -3.65 13.99 -12.01
N GLY A 57 -2.54 13.87 -11.28
CA GLY A 57 -2.02 14.90 -10.38
C GLY A 57 -2.80 15.10 -9.08
N SER A 58 -3.85 14.30 -8.83
CA SER A 58 -4.65 14.37 -7.61
C SER A 58 -4.01 13.60 -6.45
N GLU A 59 -4.37 13.96 -5.23
CA GLU A 59 -3.84 13.34 -4.00
C GLU A 59 -4.32 11.88 -3.84
N PHE A 60 -3.60 11.12 -3.03
CA PHE A 60 -4.03 9.80 -2.58
C PHE A 60 -4.74 9.90 -1.23
N SER A 61 -5.86 9.19 -1.09
CA SER A 61 -6.64 9.10 0.14
C SER A 61 -6.56 7.70 0.73
N PRO A 62 -6.30 7.54 2.04
CA PRO A 62 -6.33 6.23 2.69
C PRO A 62 -7.75 5.67 2.67
N VAL A 63 -7.87 4.38 2.34
CA VAL A 63 -9.16 3.69 2.25
C VAL A 63 -9.35 2.72 3.39
N THR A 64 -8.39 1.81 3.57
CA THR A 64 -8.50 0.70 4.53
C THR A 64 -7.12 0.16 4.87
N GLU A 65 -6.99 -0.37 6.08
CA GLU A 65 -5.89 -1.19 6.56
C GLU A 65 -6.38 -2.64 6.70
N GLU A 66 -5.66 -3.61 6.12
CA GLU A 66 -5.96 -5.04 6.24
C GLU A 66 -4.76 -5.80 6.80
N SER A 67 -4.98 -6.78 7.68
CA SER A 67 -3.92 -7.69 8.09
C SER A 67 -3.51 -8.61 6.93
N ALA A 68 -2.22 -8.64 6.61
CA ALA A 68 -1.67 -9.54 5.62
C ALA A 68 -1.49 -10.93 6.22
N LEU A 69 -2.08 -11.94 5.58
CA LEU A 69 -1.83 -13.32 5.96
C LEU A 69 -0.55 -13.76 5.22
N THR A 70 0.59 -13.77 5.91
CA THR A 70 1.91 -14.08 5.33
C THR A 70 1.96 -15.27 4.35
N PRO A 71 1.33 -16.44 4.61
CA PRO A 71 1.31 -17.55 3.65
C PRO A 71 0.49 -17.29 2.38
N HIS A 72 -0.35 -16.26 2.38
CA HIS A 72 -1.24 -15.87 1.29
C HIS A 72 -0.86 -14.53 0.63
N LEU A 73 0.32 -13.98 0.93
CA LEU A 73 0.77 -12.70 0.35
C LEU A 73 0.74 -12.67 -1.17
N THR A 74 1.07 -13.78 -1.84
CA THR A 74 0.98 -13.86 -3.31
C THR A 74 -0.46 -13.72 -3.80
N HIS A 75 -1.40 -14.39 -3.12
CA HIS A 75 -2.81 -14.28 -3.46
C HIS A 75 -3.36 -12.86 -3.21
N ASP A 76 -2.94 -12.20 -2.13
CA ASP A 76 -3.31 -10.81 -1.87
C ASP A 76 -2.78 -9.87 -2.95
N ILE A 77 -1.52 -10.07 -3.38
CA ILE A 77 -0.92 -9.31 -4.50
C ILE A 77 -1.74 -9.48 -5.78
N ASP A 78 -2.08 -10.71 -6.15
CA ASP A 78 -2.90 -10.98 -7.34
C ASP A 78 -4.30 -10.37 -7.23
N ARG A 79 -4.91 -10.42 -6.03
CA ARG A 79 -6.19 -9.80 -5.72
C ARG A 79 -6.13 -8.29 -5.95
N PHE A 80 -5.16 -7.60 -5.35
CA PHE A 80 -5.05 -6.14 -5.46
C PHE A 80 -4.72 -5.69 -6.89
N LYS A 81 -3.84 -6.41 -7.61
CA LYS A 81 -3.59 -6.14 -9.03
C LYS A 81 -4.85 -6.29 -9.88
N SER A 82 -5.63 -7.35 -9.64
CA SER A 82 -6.89 -7.59 -10.36
C SER A 82 -7.95 -6.51 -10.06
N SER A 83 -7.88 -5.91 -8.87
CA SER A 83 -8.72 -4.76 -8.48
C SER A 83 -8.20 -3.41 -8.99
N GLY A 84 -7.10 -3.37 -9.75
CA GLY A 84 -6.55 -2.14 -10.35
C GLY A 84 -5.58 -1.37 -9.46
N TYR A 85 -5.07 -1.96 -8.36
CA TYR A 85 -4.06 -1.30 -7.52
C TYR A 85 -2.63 -1.59 -8.02
N ALA A 86 -1.79 -0.56 -7.97
CA ALA A 86 -0.34 -0.73 -8.00
C ALA A 86 0.13 -1.30 -6.65
N ILE A 87 1.06 -2.25 -6.67
CA ILE A 87 1.61 -2.85 -5.46
C ILE A 87 2.96 -2.21 -5.15
N MET A 88 3.14 -1.69 -3.94
CA MET A 88 4.41 -1.17 -3.45
C MET A 88 4.78 -1.76 -2.09
N LYS A 89 6.07 -1.82 -1.82
CA LYS A 89 6.61 -2.13 -0.49
C LYS A 89 6.89 -0.84 0.28
N ASP A 90 6.82 -0.92 1.60
CA ASP A 90 7.20 0.14 2.53
C ASP A 90 8.54 0.84 2.17
N VAL A 91 9.57 0.09 1.78
CA VAL A 91 10.89 0.62 1.36
C VAL A 91 10.84 1.56 0.17
N GLU A 92 9.90 1.35 -0.75
CA GLU A 92 9.73 2.15 -1.96
C GLU A 92 9.00 3.47 -1.65
N ILE A 93 8.35 3.53 -0.48
CA ILE A 93 7.64 4.72 0.00
C ILE A 93 8.58 5.64 0.76
N VAL A 94 9.23 5.11 1.80
CA VAL A 94 10.03 5.92 2.73
C VAL A 94 11.52 5.98 2.38
N GLY A 95 11.98 5.16 1.44
CA GLY A 95 13.39 5.07 1.05
C GLY A 95 14.25 4.56 2.20
N GLU A 96 14.59 3.27 2.21
CA GLU A 96 15.61 2.77 3.13
C GLU A 96 16.97 2.75 2.43
N TYR A 97 17.96 3.44 3.01
CA TYR A 97 19.39 3.34 2.69
C TYR A 97 20.03 2.20 3.48
#